data_AF-A0A1F9VPA1-F1
#
_entry.id   AF-A0A1F9VPA1-F1
#
_cell.length_a   1.000
_cell.length_b   1.000
_cell.length_c   1.000
_cell.angle_alpha   90.00
_cell.angle_beta   90.00
_cell.angle_gamma   90.00
#
_symmetry.space_group_name_H-M   'P 1'
#
loop_
_entity.id
_entity.type
_entity.pdbx_description
1 polymer ?
#
loop_
_entity_poly.entity_id
_entity_poly.type
_entity_poly.pdbx_seq_one_letter_code
_entity_poly.pdbx_strand_id
1 'polypeptide(L)'
;MGTKSGRELKPVAGCLGCHELPKKSFMIGNITYNHKAFVTQKGVSCQNCHLNVIQGSGEATQDRCYTCHNQPEKLAKFSDTAFIHENHVTKHNVACFHCHKEMKHGFTEANHQTPHESLPLDCSKCHLEMHQVQAAFYAGKAGGRKEAMPSPMYLANVDCVGCHLHSQTGRTHSEKTYKATEAGCIKCHGEKYRGIVADSKQLIAETLQELEENLALAQTALAIKEKESGKAPLKEARKNLAQAAEKMTLIKEAHAVHNIYLAAGLLRESDQEIARAGKKLDASLQDLSERPLISGGFCATLCHSKVGVKVPPVTVRHQGKSMPHLEHTQLLSCTACHDFGRHKSVKFKGDAVCRTCHAP
;
A
#
# COMPACT_ATOMS: atom_id res chain seq x y z
N MET A 1 15.90 -2.84 -11.85
CA MET A 1 16.37 -2.34 -10.54
C MET A 1 16.89 -0.92 -10.70
N GLY A 2 16.27 0.08 -10.07
CA GLY A 2 16.77 1.46 -10.09
C GLY A 2 18.19 1.50 -9.52
N THR A 3 19.14 1.95 -10.34
CA THR A 3 20.54 2.11 -9.96
C THR A 3 20.64 2.99 -8.72
N LYS A 4 21.57 2.66 -7.82
CA LYS A 4 21.81 3.38 -6.55
C LYS A 4 21.85 4.91 -6.69
N SER A 5 22.28 5.41 -7.85
CA SER A 5 22.44 6.83 -8.17
C SER A 5 21.14 7.64 -8.27
N GLY A 6 19.97 7.02 -8.41
CA GLY A 6 18.68 7.75 -8.53
C GLY A 6 17.88 7.92 -7.23
N ARG A 7 18.36 7.40 -6.09
CA ARG A 7 17.57 7.31 -4.84
C ARG A 7 17.89 8.38 -3.80
N GLU A 8 19.11 8.93 -3.83
CA GLU A 8 19.55 10.01 -2.95
C GLU A 8 20.07 11.17 -3.80
N LEU A 9 19.39 12.30 -3.71
CA LEU A 9 19.69 13.52 -4.45
C LEU A 9 20.25 14.55 -3.48
N LYS A 10 21.44 15.08 -3.81
CA LYS A 10 22.05 16.21 -3.09
C LYS A 10 22.30 17.43 -4.00
N PRO A 11 21.30 17.92 -4.76
CA PRO A 11 21.47 19.13 -5.55
C PRO A 11 21.68 20.34 -4.64
N VAL A 12 22.61 21.22 -5.02
CA VAL A 12 22.97 22.44 -4.25
C VAL A 12 21.73 23.32 -3.98
N ALA A 13 20.79 23.40 -4.94
CA ALA A 13 19.58 24.22 -4.83
C ALA A 13 18.27 23.42 -4.64
N GLY A 14 18.32 22.09 -4.51
CA GLY A 14 17.08 21.30 -4.51
C GLY A 14 16.35 21.26 -5.87
N CYS A 15 15.28 20.49 -5.98
CA CYS A 15 14.40 20.53 -7.16
C CYS A 15 13.63 21.86 -7.26
N LEU A 16 13.37 22.51 -6.11
CA LEU A 16 12.64 23.77 -6.02
C LEU A 16 13.48 24.99 -6.41
N GLY A 17 14.78 24.81 -6.66
CA GLY A 17 15.62 25.88 -7.23
C GLY A 17 15.21 26.28 -8.65
N CYS A 18 14.62 25.35 -9.41
CA CYS A 18 14.26 25.58 -10.81
C CYS A 18 12.77 25.38 -11.13
N HIS A 19 12.01 24.69 -10.28
CA HIS A 19 10.59 24.39 -10.55
C HIS A 19 9.67 24.75 -9.38
N GLU A 20 8.53 25.35 -9.70
CA GLU A 20 7.45 25.57 -8.74
C GLU A 20 6.63 24.30 -8.48
N LEU A 21 6.13 24.17 -7.26
CA LEU A 21 5.19 23.12 -6.91
C LEU A 21 3.81 23.37 -7.55
N PRO A 22 3.12 22.32 -8.05
CA PRO A 22 1.74 22.44 -8.49
C PRO A 22 0.83 23.03 -7.39
N LYS A 23 0.11 24.10 -7.74
CA LYS A 23 -0.77 24.83 -6.81
C LYS A 23 -2.14 24.17 -6.64
N LYS A 24 -2.63 23.48 -7.68
CA LYS A 24 -3.95 22.85 -7.68
C LYS A 24 -3.92 21.54 -6.91
N SER A 25 -4.89 21.35 -6.03
CA SER A 25 -5.20 20.04 -5.47
C SER A 25 -5.90 19.18 -6.53
N PHE A 26 -5.70 17.87 -6.46
CA PHE A 26 -6.36 16.90 -7.35
C PHE A 26 -6.80 15.66 -6.56
N MET A 27 -7.60 14.79 -7.17
CA MET A 27 -8.10 13.58 -6.51
C MET A 27 -7.23 12.38 -6.86
N ILE A 28 -6.80 11.64 -5.83
CA ILE A 28 -6.24 10.29 -5.97
C ILE A 28 -7.23 9.33 -5.29
N GLY A 29 -8.02 8.63 -6.10
CA GLY A 29 -9.18 7.91 -5.60
C GLY A 29 -10.14 8.84 -4.86
N ASN A 30 -10.36 8.59 -3.57
CA ASN A 30 -11.25 9.39 -2.72
C ASN A 30 -10.49 10.35 -1.78
N ILE A 31 -9.20 10.58 -2.05
CA ILE A 31 -8.34 11.45 -1.26
C ILE A 31 -8.00 12.69 -2.07
N THR A 32 -8.29 13.86 -1.51
CA THR A 32 -7.78 15.13 -2.03
C THR A 32 -6.30 15.21 -1.75
N TYR A 33 -5.50 15.27 -2.82
CA TYR A 33 -4.06 15.40 -2.77
C TYR A 33 -3.65 16.85 -3.02
N ASN A 34 -2.82 17.40 -2.14
CA ASN A 34 -2.22 18.72 -2.29
C ASN A 34 -0.69 18.58 -2.30
N HIS A 35 -0.08 18.82 -3.45
CA HIS A 35 1.34 18.58 -3.67
C HIS A 35 2.22 19.40 -2.69
N LYS A 36 1.88 20.68 -2.47
CA LYS A 36 2.60 21.56 -1.54
C LYS A 36 2.56 21.03 -0.11
N ALA A 37 1.40 20.61 0.38
CA ALA A 37 1.27 20.08 1.74
C ALA A 37 2.14 18.83 1.96
N PHE A 38 2.19 17.91 1.00
CA PHE A 38 3.00 16.70 1.12
C PHE A 38 4.52 16.98 1.10
N VAL A 39 4.99 17.85 0.20
CA VAL A 39 6.42 18.16 0.10
C VAL A 39 6.88 19.02 1.28
N THR A 40 6.14 20.09 1.61
CA THR A 40 6.60 21.10 2.57
C THR A 40 6.23 20.80 4.02
N GLN A 41 5.03 20.27 4.29
CA GLN A 41 4.57 20.02 5.67
C GLN A 41 4.93 18.60 6.14
N LYS A 42 4.90 17.62 5.23
CA LYS A 42 5.25 16.23 5.55
C LYS A 42 6.67 15.84 5.19
N GLY A 43 7.42 16.69 4.49
CA GLY A 43 8.81 16.43 4.12
C GLY A 43 8.99 15.28 3.11
N VAL A 44 7.95 14.93 2.35
CA VAL A 44 8.02 13.84 1.36
C VAL A 44 8.87 14.29 0.18
N SER A 45 9.97 13.58 -0.07
CA SER A 45 10.89 13.90 -1.17
C SER A 45 10.29 13.56 -2.54
N CYS A 46 10.63 14.32 -3.57
CA CYS A 46 10.10 14.16 -4.94
C CYS A 46 10.26 12.75 -5.50
N GLN A 47 11.42 12.13 -5.24
CA GLN A 47 11.79 10.78 -5.69
C GLN A 47 10.97 9.66 -5.02
N ASN A 48 10.16 9.96 -4.01
CA ASN A 48 9.26 8.97 -3.41
C ASN A 48 8.04 8.68 -4.31
N CYS A 49 7.70 9.61 -5.22
CA CYS A 49 6.60 9.46 -6.18
C CYS A 49 7.09 9.52 -7.62
N HIS A 50 8.07 10.36 -7.91
CA HIS A 50 8.59 10.54 -9.26
C HIS A 50 9.94 9.82 -9.39
N LEU A 51 9.87 8.55 -9.77
CA LEU A 51 11.04 7.70 -9.94
C LEU A 51 11.80 8.04 -11.22
N ASN A 52 13.12 7.85 -11.19
CA ASN A 52 14.02 8.01 -12.33
C ASN A 52 13.92 9.38 -13.03
N VAL A 53 13.45 10.42 -12.33
CA VAL A 53 13.40 11.80 -12.84
C VAL A 53 14.78 12.32 -13.13
N ILE A 54 15.81 11.82 -12.43
CA ILE A 54 17.21 12.16 -12.68
C ILE A 54 17.93 10.87 -13.09
N GLN A 55 18.67 10.95 -14.19
CA GLN A 55 19.42 9.86 -14.79
C GLN A 55 20.84 10.32 -15.07
N GLY A 56 21.79 9.41 -14.82
CA GLY A 56 23.22 9.73 -14.80
C GLY A 56 23.70 10.03 -13.37
N SER A 57 25.00 9.87 -13.13
CA SER A 57 25.63 10.14 -11.82
C SER A 57 25.99 11.62 -11.63
N GLY A 58 26.02 12.39 -12.73
CA GLY A 58 26.56 13.74 -12.72
C GLY A 58 27.98 13.80 -12.16
N GLU A 59 28.74 12.72 -12.27
CA GLU A 59 30.07 12.63 -11.69
C GLU A 59 30.99 13.68 -12.34
N ALA A 60 31.66 14.47 -11.51
CA ALA A 60 32.76 15.32 -11.94
C ALA A 60 34.06 14.54 -11.77
N THR A 61 34.75 14.28 -12.88
CA THR A 61 35.98 13.49 -12.89
C THR A 61 37.18 14.40 -13.04
N GLN A 62 38.29 14.06 -12.37
CA GLN A 62 39.48 14.93 -12.30
C GLN A 62 40.10 15.19 -13.68
N ASP A 63 39.85 14.34 -14.68
CA ASP A 63 40.30 14.54 -16.06
C ASP A 63 39.80 15.88 -16.65
N ARG A 64 38.61 16.34 -16.23
CA ARG A 64 38.03 17.62 -16.68
C ARG A 64 38.84 18.83 -16.23
N CYS A 65 39.57 18.73 -15.12
CA CYS A 65 40.42 19.81 -14.63
C CYS A 65 41.55 20.12 -15.61
N TYR A 66 42.06 19.12 -16.33
CA TYR A 66 43.17 19.28 -17.27
C TYR A 66 42.80 20.07 -18.54
N THR A 67 41.52 20.32 -18.78
CA THR A 67 41.08 21.19 -19.88
C THR A 67 41.51 22.65 -19.67
N CYS A 68 41.73 23.09 -18.42
CA CYS A 68 42.11 24.46 -18.11
C CYS A 68 43.32 24.58 -17.16
N HIS A 69 43.61 23.56 -16.36
CA HIS A 69 44.69 23.56 -15.37
C HIS A 69 45.75 22.51 -15.67
N ASN A 70 47.01 22.91 -15.64
CA ASN A 70 48.18 22.03 -15.78
C ASN A 70 49.13 22.12 -14.58
N GLN A 71 48.69 22.77 -13.48
CA GLN A 71 49.48 23.04 -12.27
C GLN A 71 49.06 22.07 -11.14
N PRO A 72 49.98 21.24 -10.60
CA PRO A 72 49.67 20.25 -9.55
C PRO A 72 49.02 20.85 -8.30
N GLU A 73 49.40 22.07 -7.91
CA GLU A 73 48.90 22.75 -6.71
C GLU A 73 47.41 23.08 -6.83
N LYS A 74 46.94 23.39 -8.05
CA LYS A 74 45.52 23.63 -8.32
C LYS A 74 44.72 22.33 -8.35
N LEU A 75 45.31 21.27 -8.92
CA LEU A 75 44.68 19.94 -9.00
C LEU A 75 44.57 19.27 -7.62
N ALA A 76 45.50 19.55 -6.70
CA ALA A 76 45.44 19.07 -5.32
C ALA A 76 44.18 19.52 -4.56
N LYS A 77 43.52 20.61 -5.02
CA LYS A 77 42.25 21.10 -4.45
C LYS A 77 41.01 20.40 -5.00
N PHE A 78 41.15 19.38 -5.85
CA PHE A 78 40.02 18.67 -6.47
C PHE A 78 39.00 18.14 -5.46
N SER A 79 39.45 17.69 -4.30
CA SER A 79 38.57 17.18 -3.23
C SER A 79 37.82 18.30 -2.47
N ASP A 80 38.25 19.56 -2.58
CA ASP A 80 37.62 20.70 -1.91
C ASP A 80 36.44 21.23 -2.75
N THR A 81 35.30 20.54 -2.62
CA THR A 81 34.08 20.84 -3.38
C THR A 81 33.54 22.25 -3.13
N ALA A 82 33.70 22.79 -1.91
CA ALA A 82 33.24 24.13 -1.59
C ALA A 82 34.10 25.19 -2.28
N PHE A 83 35.43 25.03 -2.21
CA PHE A 83 36.37 25.91 -2.91
C PHE A 83 36.15 25.89 -4.42
N ILE A 84 35.92 24.71 -5.01
CA ILE A 84 35.70 24.56 -6.45
C ILE A 84 34.44 25.28 -6.89
N HIS A 85 33.29 25.04 -6.25
CA HIS A 85 32.03 25.69 -6.62
C HIS A 85 32.10 27.21 -6.44
N GLU A 86 32.68 27.69 -5.34
CA GLU A 86 32.81 29.12 -5.08
C GLU A 86 33.67 29.81 -6.15
N ASN A 87 34.85 29.27 -6.45
CA ASN A 87 35.75 29.92 -7.40
C ASN A 87 35.33 29.72 -8.84
N HIS A 88 34.78 28.57 -9.24
CA HIS A 88 34.43 28.33 -10.64
C HIS A 88 33.00 28.78 -10.96
N VAL A 89 32.02 28.35 -10.16
CA VAL A 89 30.61 28.61 -10.42
C VAL A 89 30.22 30.02 -9.93
N THR A 90 30.42 30.33 -8.65
CA THR A 90 29.97 31.62 -8.08
C THR A 90 30.75 32.80 -8.65
N LYS A 91 32.09 32.75 -8.60
CA LYS A 91 32.93 33.91 -8.96
C LYS A 91 33.18 34.06 -10.46
N HIS A 92 33.26 32.95 -11.19
CA HIS A 92 33.69 32.95 -12.60
C HIS A 92 32.63 32.38 -13.55
N ASN A 93 31.43 32.03 -13.07
CA ASN A 93 30.29 31.58 -13.88
C ASN A 93 30.60 30.41 -14.83
N VAL A 94 31.53 29.53 -14.45
CA VAL A 94 31.82 28.32 -15.21
C VAL A 94 30.60 27.39 -15.18
N ALA A 95 30.11 27.00 -16.36
CA ALA A 95 28.93 26.15 -16.47
C ALA A 95 29.19 24.72 -15.97
N CYS A 96 28.20 24.11 -15.33
CA CYS A 96 28.32 22.83 -14.64
C CYS A 96 28.84 21.68 -15.54
N PHE A 97 28.46 21.67 -16.82
CA PHE A 97 28.81 20.62 -17.79
C PHE A 97 30.29 20.62 -18.18
N HIS A 98 31.06 21.66 -17.84
CA HIS A 98 32.50 21.65 -18.00
C HIS A 98 33.16 20.64 -17.05
N CYS A 99 32.61 20.47 -15.85
CA CYS A 99 33.14 19.54 -14.84
C CYS A 99 32.31 18.26 -14.72
N HIS A 100 30.98 18.36 -14.76
CA HIS A 100 30.08 17.23 -14.54
C HIS A 100 29.72 16.52 -15.86
N LYS A 101 29.70 15.18 -15.83
CA LYS A 101 29.06 14.37 -16.88
C LYS A 101 27.58 14.75 -17.01
N GLU A 102 27.03 14.56 -18.20
CA GLU A 102 25.62 14.87 -18.49
C GLU A 102 24.68 14.19 -17.47
N MET A 103 23.81 14.99 -16.88
CA MET A 103 22.66 14.51 -16.11
C MET A 103 21.41 14.82 -16.91
N LYS A 104 20.61 13.81 -17.19
CA LYS A 104 19.27 14.00 -17.74
C LYS A 104 18.31 14.15 -16.57
N HIS A 105 17.50 15.20 -16.60
CA HIS A 105 16.39 15.33 -15.67
C HIS A 105 15.10 15.73 -16.37
N GLY A 106 13.98 15.15 -15.97
CA GLY A 106 12.67 15.46 -16.55
C GLY A 106 11.61 14.40 -16.30
N PHE A 107 10.36 14.78 -16.51
CA PHE A 107 9.21 13.88 -16.51
C PHE A 107 9.00 13.37 -17.93
N THR A 108 9.18 12.07 -18.19
CA THR A 108 8.80 11.48 -19.48
C THR A 108 7.31 11.08 -19.47
N GLU A 109 6.61 11.19 -20.59
CA GLU A 109 5.20 10.76 -20.70
C GLU A 109 5.02 9.26 -20.40
N ALA A 110 6.04 8.45 -20.69
CA ALA A 110 6.11 7.02 -20.34
C ALA A 110 6.00 6.72 -18.83
N ASN A 111 6.21 7.73 -17.97
CA ASN A 111 6.02 7.62 -16.52
C ASN A 111 4.57 7.94 -16.06
N HIS A 112 3.70 8.40 -16.96
CA HIS A 112 2.32 8.80 -16.64
C HIS A 112 1.24 7.89 -17.25
N GLN A 113 1.53 7.17 -18.33
CA GLN A 113 0.61 6.15 -18.85
C GLN A 113 0.98 4.78 -18.27
N THR A 114 0.09 4.25 -17.41
CA THR A 114 0.10 2.90 -16.81
C THR A 114 1.23 2.63 -15.79
N PRO A 115 0.96 2.76 -14.47
CA PRO A 115 1.97 2.68 -13.40
C PRO A 115 2.67 1.31 -13.24
N HIS A 116 2.25 0.28 -13.96
CA HIS A 116 2.76 -1.09 -13.82
C HIS A 116 2.99 -1.83 -15.14
N GLU A 117 2.69 -1.20 -16.29
CA GLU A 117 2.99 -1.77 -17.62
C GLU A 117 4.39 -1.31 -18.09
N SER A 118 4.86 -0.17 -17.57
CA SER A 118 6.15 0.43 -17.87
C SER A 118 7.10 0.48 -16.65
N LEU A 119 7.16 -0.59 -15.85
CA LEU A 119 8.41 -0.83 -15.11
C LEU A 119 9.54 -0.85 -16.14
N PRO A 120 10.64 -0.06 -16.01
CA PRO A 120 11.76 -0.10 -16.96
C PRO A 120 12.42 -1.48 -17.04
N LEU A 121 12.08 -2.38 -16.13
CA LEU A 121 12.24 -3.82 -16.30
C LEU A 121 10.86 -4.45 -16.29
N ASP A 122 10.44 -4.98 -17.43
CA ASP A 122 9.48 -6.07 -17.45
C ASP A 122 10.13 -7.26 -16.72
N CYS A 123 9.89 -7.35 -15.41
CA CYS A 123 10.45 -8.36 -14.52
C CYS A 123 10.10 -9.77 -14.99
N SER A 124 9.00 -9.93 -15.75
CA SER A 124 8.57 -11.21 -16.31
C SER A 124 9.57 -11.79 -17.31
N LYS A 125 10.42 -10.94 -17.91
CA LYS A 125 11.47 -11.36 -18.86
C LYS A 125 12.65 -12.08 -18.19
N CYS A 126 12.85 -11.93 -16.88
CA CYS A 126 13.95 -12.58 -16.15
C CYS A 126 13.52 -13.34 -14.89
N HIS A 127 12.36 -13.01 -14.29
CA HIS A 127 11.76 -13.74 -13.17
C HIS A 127 10.27 -13.95 -13.46
N LEU A 128 9.94 -15.08 -14.10
CA LEU A 128 8.56 -15.50 -14.29
C LEU A 128 7.88 -15.70 -12.93
N GLU A 129 6.66 -15.20 -12.79
CA GLU A 129 5.67 -15.52 -11.73
C GLU A 129 5.96 -15.09 -10.28
N MET A 130 7.14 -14.59 -9.93
CA MET A 130 7.49 -14.32 -8.51
C MET A 130 6.68 -13.21 -7.81
N HIS A 131 6.16 -12.21 -8.55
CA HIS A 131 5.48 -11.04 -7.98
C HIS A 131 4.08 -10.78 -8.52
N GLN A 132 3.53 -11.68 -9.34
CA GLN A 132 2.24 -11.45 -10.02
C GLN A 132 1.07 -11.39 -9.03
N VAL A 133 1.09 -12.26 -8.02
CA VAL A 133 0.05 -12.30 -6.97
C VAL A 133 0.06 -11.01 -6.15
N GLN A 134 1.24 -10.58 -5.70
CA GLN A 134 1.41 -9.34 -4.93
C GLN A 134 1.01 -8.11 -5.76
N ALA A 135 1.38 -8.06 -7.04
CA ALA A 135 0.99 -6.97 -7.95
C ALA A 135 -0.53 -6.93 -8.19
N ALA A 136 -1.16 -8.06 -8.48
CA ALA A 136 -2.61 -8.15 -8.66
C ALA A 136 -3.38 -7.77 -7.38
N PHE A 137 -2.87 -8.18 -6.22
CA PHE A 137 -3.43 -7.86 -4.91
C PHE A 137 -3.28 -6.37 -4.59
N TYR A 138 -2.10 -5.79 -4.86
CA TYR A 138 -1.82 -4.36 -4.73
C TYR A 138 -2.76 -3.51 -5.61
N ALA A 139 -2.95 -3.95 -6.86
CA ALA A 139 -3.89 -3.36 -7.83
C ALA A 139 -5.36 -3.60 -7.49
N GLY A 140 -5.67 -4.45 -6.50
CA GLY A 140 -7.03 -4.76 -6.11
C GLY A 140 -7.81 -5.62 -7.11
N LYS A 141 -7.12 -6.33 -8.00
CA LYS A 141 -7.68 -7.19 -9.05
C LYS A 141 -7.64 -8.68 -8.70
N ALA A 142 -7.24 -9.03 -7.48
CA ALA A 142 -7.17 -10.40 -7.00
C ALA A 142 -8.41 -10.80 -6.18
N GLY A 143 -8.64 -12.11 -6.02
CA GLY A 143 -9.67 -12.66 -5.12
C GLY A 143 -11.07 -12.76 -5.72
N GLY A 144 -11.21 -12.74 -7.05
CA GLY A 144 -12.47 -13.06 -7.75
C GLY A 144 -13.60 -12.03 -7.58
N ARG A 145 -13.31 -10.84 -7.08
CA ARG A 145 -14.32 -9.77 -6.94
C ARG A 145 -14.70 -9.15 -8.28
N LYS A 146 -15.98 -8.81 -8.43
CA LYS A 146 -16.49 -8.08 -9.61
C LYS A 146 -15.95 -6.65 -9.69
N GLU A 147 -15.90 -5.96 -8.55
CA GLU A 147 -15.37 -4.61 -8.46
C GLU A 147 -13.93 -4.66 -7.91
N ALA A 148 -13.00 -4.02 -8.61
CA ALA A 148 -11.63 -3.90 -8.15
C ALA A 148 -11.53 -3.01 -6.91
N MET A 149 -10.69 -3.40 -5.96
CA MET A 149 -10.44 -2.66 -4.72
C MET A 149 -8.96 -2.28 -4.60
N PRO A 150 -8.45 -1.37 -5.45
CA PRO A 150 -7.04 -0.99 -5.45
C PRO A 150 -6.62 -0.34 -4.13
N SER A 151 -5.37 -0.57 -3.72
CA SER A 151 -4.83 0.07 -2.53
C SER A 151 -4.70 1.59 -2.75
N PRO A 152 -4.77 2.42 -1.68
CA PRO A 152 -4.53 3.86 -1.81
C PRO A 152 -3.14 4.18 -2.37
N MET A 153 -2.14 3.36 -2.05
CA MET A 153 -0.76 3.53 -2.52
C MET A 153 -0.65 3.20 -4.03
N TYR A 154 -1.39 2.18 -4.51
CA TYR A 154 -1.48 1.85 -5.94
C TYR A 154 -2.08 3.02 -6.72
N LEU A 155 -3.18 3.59 -6.21
CA LEU A 155 -3.82 4.76 -6.83
C LEU A 155 -2.91 5.99 -6.84
N ALA A 156 -2.01 6.10 -5.85
CA ALA A 156 -1.01 7.15 -5.75
C ALA A 156 0.28 6.86 -6.53
N ASN A 157 0.30 5.80 -7.36
CA ASN A 157 1.45 5.38 -8.16
C ASN A 157 2.72 5.13 -7.34
N VAL A 158 2.56 4.65 -6.10
CA VAL A 158 3.72 4.23 -5.30
C VAL A 158 4.22 2.90 -5.84
N ASP A 159 5.45 2.89 -6.35
CA ASP A 159 6.12 1.68 -6.83
C ASP A 159 6.57 0.78 -5.66
N CYS A 160 6.77 -0.50 -5.94
CA CYS A 160 7.35 -1.50 -5.03
C CYS A 160 8.63 -0.98 -4.34
N VAL A 161 9.51 -0.29 -5.08
CA VAL A 161 10.79 0.24 -4.54
C VAL A 161 10.60 1.39 -3.56
N GLY A 162 9.41 1.99 -3.49
CA GLY A 162 9.07 3.00 -2.48
C GLY A 162 9.04 2.41 -1.07
N CYS A 163 8.66 1.13 -0.94
CA CYS A 163 8.65 0.42 0.34
C CYS A 163 9.86 -0.53 0.49
N HIS A 164 10.28 -1.19 -0.60
CA HIS A 164 11.38 -2.17 -0.61
C HIS A 164 12.75 -1.48 -0.75
N LEU A 165 13.20 -0.88 0.35
CA LEU A 165 14.39 -0.02 0.38
C LEU A 165 15.70 -0.74 0.74
N HIS A 166 15.65 -1.78 1.57
CA HIS A 166 16.84 -2.38 2.15
C HIS A 166 17.34 -3.58 1.33
N SER A 167 18.55 -3.49 0.77
CA SER A 167 19.15 -4.59 0.02
C SER A 167 19.59 -5.71 0.96
N GLN A 168 19.25 -6.94 0.62
CA GLN A 168 19.77 -8.15 1.22
C GLN A 168 20.50 -8.95 0.15
N THR A 169 21.63 -9.54 0.53
CA THR A 169 22.31 -10.54 -0.30
C THR A 169 21.46 -11.80 -0.33
N GLY A 170 21.12 -12.26 -1.53
CA GLY A 170 20.44 -13.52 -1.75
C GLY A 170 21.31 -14.72 -1.42
N ARG A 171 20.80 -15.92 -1.68
CA ARG A 171 21.53 -17.18 -1.43
C ARG A 171 22.76 -17.33 -2.32
N THR A 172 22.83 -16.60 -3.44
CA THR A 172 23.99 -16.50 -4.33
C THR A 172 24.58 -15.08 -4.28
N HIS A 173 25.90 -14.96 -4.38
CA HIS A 173 26.64 -13.69 -4.22
C HIS A 173 26.26 -12.59 -5.24
N SER A 174 25.50 -12.95 -6.29
CA SER A 174 25.05 -12.09 -7.38
C SER A 174 23.59 -11.62 -7.25
N GLU A 175 22.78 -12.19 -6.36
CA GLU A 175 21.38 -11.80 -6.18
C GLU A 175 21.25 -10.73 -5.08
N LYS A 176 20.68 -9.58 -5.41
CA LYS A 176 20.29 -8.56 -4.42
C LYS A 176 18.78 -8.48 -4.37
N THR A 177 18.17 -9.02 -3.32
CA THR A 177 16.75 -8.82 -3.05
C THR A 177 16.56 -7.58 -2.19
N TYR A 178 15.39 -6.95 -2.25
CA TYR A 178 15.09 -5.79 -1.42
C TYR A 178 13.91 -6.10 -0.51
N LYS A 179 14.09 -5.87 0.79
CA LYS A 179 13.05 -6.09 1.79
C LYS A 179 12.35 -4.78 2.12
N ALA A 180 11.03 -4.85 2.27
CA ALA A 180 10.26 -3.75 2.83
C ALA A 180 10.62 -3.53 4.30
N THR A 181 10.78 -2.27 4.69
CA THR A 181 11.07 -1.87 6.07
C THR A 181 10.06 -0.85 6.56
N GLU A 182 9.90 -0.75 7.88
CA GLU A 182 9.05 0.26 8.51
C GLU A 182 9.45 1.69 8.10
N ALA A 183 10.76 1.92 7.89
CA ALA A 183 11.28 3.18 7.40
C ALA A 183 10.67 3.60 6.04
N GLY A 184 10.34 2.64 5.16
CA GLY A 184 9.66 2.93 3.90
C GLY A 184 8.28 3.57 4.09
N CYS A 185 7.53 3.12 5.10
CA CYS A 185 6.23 3.70 5.44
C CYS A 185 6.38 5.08 6.09
N ILE A 186 7.30 5.20 7.06
CA ILE A 186 7.54 6.44 7.83
C ILE A 186 8.03 7.57 6.92
N LYS A 187 8.82 7.27 5.89
CA LYS A 187 9.34 8.27 4.94
C LYS A 187 8.25 9.10 4.26
N CYS A 188 7.06 8.53 4.06
CA CYS A 188 5.93 9.21 3.42
C CYS A 188 4.82 9.60 4.40
N HIS A 189 4.59 8.77 5.42
CA HIS A 189 3.46 8.96 6.33
C HIS A 189 3.82 9.61 7.67
N GLY A 190 5.12 9.69 8.00
CA GLY A 190 5.64 10.23 9.25
C GLY A 190 5.57 9.25 10.42
N GLU A 191 6.04 9.71 11.58
CA GLU A 191 6.28 8.86 12.77
C GLU A 191 5.01 8.22 13.33
N LYS A 192 3.85 8.85 13.15
CA LYS A 192 2.55 8.31 13.57
C LYS A 192 2.19 6.98 12.88
N TYR A 193 2.86 6.63 11.78
CA TYR A 193 2.66 5.36 11.08
C TYR A 193 3.58 4.23 11.57
N ARG A 194 4.46 4.51 12.53
CA ARG A 194 5.26 3.47 13.18
C ARG A 194 4.36 2.39 13.78
N GLY A 195 4.77 1.13 13.66
CA GLY A 195 4.06 -0.04 14.14
C GLY A 195 2.89 -0.48 13.26
N ILE A 196 2.28 0.39 12.43
CA ILE A 196 1.06 0.04 11.67
C ILE A 196 1.24 -1.23 10.84
N VAL A 197 2.39 -1.43 10.19
CA VAL A 197 2.65 -2.63 9.39
C VAL A 197 2.75 -3.88 10.27
N ALA A 198 3.41 -3.80 11.42
CA ALA A 198 3.55 -4.92 12.34
C ALA A 198 2.18 -5.32 12.91
N ASP A 199 1.43 -4.35 13.42
CA ASP A 199 0.07 -4.55 13.91
C ASP A 199 -0.87 -5.10 12.83
N SER A 200 -0.76 -4.61 11.59
CA SER A 200 -1.54 -5.13 10.46
C SER A 200 -1.26 -6.61 10.24
N LYS A 201 0.02 -7.00 10.25
CA LYS A 201 0.42 -8.40 10.06
C LYS A 201 -0.09 -9.28 11.20
N GLN A 202 0.05 -8.81 12.43
CA GLN A 202 -0.42 -9.52 13.61
C GLN A 202 -1.93 -9.74 13.56
N LEU A 203 -2.71 -8.67 13.38
CA LEU A 203 -4.16 -8.72 13.33
C LEU A 203 -4.67 -9.66 12.22
N ILE A 204 -4.02 -9.63 11.05
CA ILE A 204 -4.35 -10.51 9.93
C ILE A 204 -4.00 -11.96 10.24
N ALA A 205 -2.84 -12.22 10.86
CA ALA A 205 -2.42 -13.57 11.23
C ALA A 205 -3.37 -14.19 12.26
N GLU A 206 -3.73 -13.45 13.31
CA GLU A 206 -4.69 -13.89 14.33
C GLU A 206 -6.06 -14.21 13.70
N THR A 207 -6.58 -13.32 12.86
CA THR A 207 -7.89 -13.53 12.20
C THR A 207 -7.84 -14.71 11.22
N LEU A 208 -6.73 -14.90 10.49
CA LEU A 208 -6.55 -16.05 9.60
C LEU A 208 -6.55 -17.36 10.38
N GLN A 209 -5.82 -17.41 11.50
CA GLN A 209 -5.76 -18.60 12.34
C GLN A 209 -7.15 -19.03 12.82
N GLU A 210 -7.94 -18.10 13.34
CA GLU A 210 -9.30 -18.38 13.82
C GLU A 210 -10.24 -18.83 12.70
N LEU A 211 -10.10 -18.25 11.50
CA LEU A 211 -10.84 -18.71 10.33
C LEU A 211 -10.40 -20.09 9.85
N GLU A 212 -9.12 -20.46 10.00
CA GLU A 212 -8.61 -21.79 9.67
C GLU A 212 -9.18 -22.85 10.61
N GLU A 213 -9.31 -22.52 11.89
CA GLU A 213 -9.97 -23.38 12.88
C GLU A 213 -11.45 -23.59 12.51
N ASN A 214 -12.19 -22.52 12.22
CA ASN A 214 -13.58 -22.60 11.78
C ASN A 214 -13.74 -23.36 10.45
N LEU A 215 -12.83 -23.15 9.50
CA LEU A 215 -12.81 -23.87 8.22
C LEU A 215 -12.60 -25.37 8.44
N ALA A 216 -11.66 -25.76 9.30
CA ALA A 216 -11.39 -27.16 9.62
C ALA A 216 -12.60 -27.83 10.28
N LEU A 217 -13.24 -27.17 11.25
CA LEU A 217 -14.46 -27.67 11.90
C LEU A 217 -15.59 -27.89 10.88
N ALA A 218 -15.81 -26.92 9.99
CA ALA A 218 -16.82 -27.04 8.93
C ALA A 218 -16.48 -28.15 7.91
N GLN A 219 -15.20 -28.34 7.56
CA GLN A 219 -14.76 -29.42 6.68
C GLN A 219 -14.95 -30.80 7.31
N THR A 220 -14.68 -30.95 8.62
CA THR A 220 -14.95 -32.19 9.35
C THR A 220 -16.45 -32.50 9.36
N ALA A 221 -17.30 -31.51 9.65
CA ALA A 221 -18.75 -31.66 9.61
C ALA A 221 -19.26 -32.05 8.20
N LEU A 222 -18.70 -31.45 7.14
CA LEU A 222 -18.98 -31.81 5.76
C LEU A 222 -18.65 -33.29 5.49
N ALA A 223 -17.46 -33.75 5.88
CA ALA A 223 -17.03 -35.12 5.64
C ALA A 223 -17.91 -36.16 6.37
N ILE A 224 -18.41 -35.84 7.57
CA ILE A 224 -19.38 -36.67 8.31
C ILE A 224 -20.70 -36.75 7.54
N LYS A 225 -21.27 -35.59 7.16
CA LYS A 225 -22.54 -35.53 6.42
C LYS A 225 -22.48 -36.20 5.05
N GLU A 226 -21.34 -36.10 4.36
CA GLU A 226 -21.12 -36.76 3.05
C GLU A 226 -21.16 -38.29 3.15
N LYS A 227 -20.69 -38.86 4.27
CA LYS A 227 -20.80 -40.30 4.55
C LYS A 227 -22.24 -40.71 4.90
N GLU A 228 -22.99 -39.84 5.57
CA GLU A 228 -24.36 -40.10 6.01
C GLU A 228 -25.42 -39.90 4.91
N SER A 229 -25.18 -39.02 3.93
CA SER A 229 -26.18 -38.63 2.94
C SER A 229 -25.56 -38.11 1.65
N GLY A 230 -25.60 -38.91 0.58
CA GLY A 230 -25.11 -38.54 -0.75
C GLY A 230 -25.94 -37.51 -1.53
N LYS A 231 -26.50 -36.46 -0.90
CA LYS A 231 -27.43 -35.49 -1.53
C LYS A 231 -26.85 -34.07 -1.75
N ALA A 232 -27.52 -33.35 -2.65
CA ALA A 232 -27.18 -32.03 -3.20
C ALA A 232 -26.85 -30.86 -2.23
N PRO A 233 -27.36 -30.75 -0.99
CA PRO A 233 -27.02 -29.65 -0.07
C PRO A 233 -25.52 -29.53 0.25
N LEU A 234 -24.76 -30.61 0.07
CA LEU A 234 -23.32 -30.68 0.35
C LEU A 234 -22.48 -30.03 -0.76
N LYS A 235 -22.98 -29.94 -2.00
CA LYS A 235 -22.25 -29.32 -3.12
C LYS A 235 -22.01 -27.84 -2.88
N GLU A 236 -23.01 -27.13 -2.37
CA GLU A 236 -22.88 -25.70 -2.09
C GLU A 236 -22.01 -25.43 -0.86
N ALA A 237 -22.15 -26.24 0.20
CA ALA A 237 -21.27 -26.15 1.37
C ALA A 237 -19.80 -26.40 0.98
N ARG A 238 -19.52 -27.44 0.20
CA ARG A 238 -18.19 -27.74 -0.35
C ARG A 238 -17.64 -26.56 -1.17
N LYS A 239 -18.47 -25.98 -2.04
CA LYS A 239 -18.08 -24.80 -2.84
C LYS A 239 -17.72 -23.62 -1.94
N ASN A 240 -18.55 -23.28 -0.96
CA ASN A 240 -18.29 -22.16 -0.06
C ASN A 240 -16.98 -22.36 0.74
N LEU A 241 -16.75 -23.56 1.28
CA LEU A 241 -15.51 -23.86 2.02
C LEU A 241 -14.26 -23.80 1.12
N ALA A 242 -14.35 -24.30 -0.12
CA ALA A 242 -13.26 -24.20 -1.09
C ALA A 242 -12.95 -22.73 -1.46
N GLN A 243 -13.99 -21.92 -1.68
CA GLN A 243 -13.85 -20.49 -1.97
C GLN A 243 -13.25 -19.72 -0.79
N ALA A 244 -13.62 -20.06 0.44
CA ALA A 244 -13.06 -19.44 1.64
C ALA A 244 -11.57 -19.79 1.77
N ALA A 245 -11.20 -21.06 1.57
CA ALA A 245 -9.83 -21.54 1.61
C ALA A 245 -8.95 -20.86 0.54
N GLU A 246 -9.44 -20.74 -0.70
CA GLU A 246 -8.72 -20.07 -1.80
C GLU A 246 -8.41 -18.60 -1.45
N LYS A 247 -9.39 -17.87 -0.91
CA LYS A 247 -9.18 -16.48 -0.46
C LYS A 247 -8.14 -16.39 0.66
N MET A 248 -8.20 -17.29 1.63
CA MET A 248 -7.26 -17.30 2.75
C MET A 248 -5.84 -17.60 2.29
N THR A 249 -5.65 -18.54 1.36
CA THR A 249 -4.36 -18.81 0.71
C THR A 249 -3.85 -17.58 -0.04
N LEU A 250 -4.71 -16.94 -0.84
CA LEU A 250 -4.35 -15.71 -1.56
C LEU A 250 -3.87 -14.61 -0.61
N ILE A 251 -4.53 -14.41 0.54
CA ILE A 251 -4.14 -13.38 1.53
C ILE A 251 -2.72 -13.63 2.06
N LYS A 252 -2.36 -14.91 2.28
CA LYS A 252 -1.02 -15.31 2.75
C LYS A 252 0.04 -15.07 1.67
N GLU A 253 -0.19 -15.58 0.46
CA GLU A 253 0.74 -15.49 -0.67
C GLU A 253 0.95 -14.05 -1.14
N ALA A 254 -0.13 -13.27 -1.19
CA ALA A 254 -0.07 -11.88 -1.60
C ALA A 254 0.60 -10.97 -0.57
N HIS A 255 0.86 -11.45 0.65
CA HIS A 255 1.26 -10.64 1.81
C HIS A 255 0.30 -9.46 2.00
N ALA A 256 -0.82 -9.73 2.66
CA ALA A 256 -1.95 -8.85 2.91
C ALA A 256 -1.68 -7.33 3.13
N VAL A 257 -0.51 -6.97 3.67
CA VAL A 257 -0.04 -5.57 3.82
C VAL A 257 0.08 -4.80 2.50
N HIS A 258 0.20 -5.47 1.35
CA HIS A 258 0.14 -4.80 0.06
C HIS A 258 -1.25 -4.17 -0.17
N ASN A 259 -2.32 -4.74 0.38
CA ASN A 259 -3.65 -4.14 0.29
C ASN A 259 -4.56 -4.59 1.44
N ILE A 260 -4.44 -3.89 2.58
CA ILE A 260 -5.18 -4.24 3.79
C ILE A 260 -6.71 -4.15 3.63
N TYR A 261 -7.21 -3.26 2.77
CA TYR A 261 -8.64 -3.14 2.48
C TYR A 261 -9.15 -4.38 1.76
N LEU A 262 -8.42 -4.82 0.73
CA LEU A 262 -8.73 -6.06 0.03
C LEU A 262 -8.64 -7.25 0.99
N ALA A 263 -7.59 -7.33 1.82
CA ALA A 263 -7.46 -8.40 2.81
C ALA A 263 -8.65 -8.46 3.78
N ALA A 264 -9.03 -7.34 4.39
CA ALA A 264 -10.18 -7.26 5.30
C ALA A 264 -11.50 -7.66 4.60
N GLY A 265 -11.68 -7.26 3.35
CA GLY A 265 -12.84 -7.67 2.56
C GLY A 265 -12.86 -9.19 2.30
N LEU A 266 -11.72 -9.79 1.90
CA LEU A 266 -11.64 -11.23 1.64
C LEU A 266 -11.82 -12.06 2.92
N LEU A 267 -11.24 -11.64 4.05
CA LEU A 267 -11.42 -12.31 5.34
C LEU A 267 -12.88 -12.36 5.75
N ARG A 268 -13.60 -11.25 5.56
CA ARG A 268 -15.04 -11.16 5.85
C ARG A 268 -15.88 -12.02 4.91
N GLU A 269 -15.53 -12.07 3.63
CA GLU A 269 -16.18 -12.98 2.67
C GLU A 269 -15.95 -14.44 3.06
N SER A 270 -14.72 -14.80 3.47
CA SER A 270 -14.37 -16.14 3.95
C SER A 270 -15.17 -16.51 5.22
N ASP A 271 -15.23 -15.61 6.21
CA ASP A 271 -16.06 -15.80 7.42
C ASP A 271 -17.53 -16.09 7.07
N GLN A 272 -18.12 -15.27 6.21
CA GLN A 272 -19.51 -15.46 5.77
C GLN A 272 -19.72 -16.76 4.99
N GLU A 273 -18.76 -17.17 4.15
CA GLU A 273 -18.80 -18.43 3.41
C GLU A 273 -18.74 -19.64 4.35
N ILE A 274 -17.83 -19.60 5.33
CA ILE A 274 -17.67 -20.64 6.35
C ILE A 274 -18.91 -20.71 7.23
N ALA A 275 -19.43 -19.58 7.73
CA ALA A 275 -20.63 -19.53 8.55
C ALA A 275 -21.87 -20.07 7.81
N ARG A 276 -22.05 -19.73 6.53
CA ARG A 276 -23.14 -20.27 5.70
C ARG A 276 -23.03 -21.79 5.52
N ALA A 277 -21.81 -22.30 5.31
CA ALA A 277 -21.58 -23.73 5.21
C ALA A 277 -21.81 -24.42 6.58
N GLY A 278 -21.26 -23.88 7.66
CA GLY A 278 -21.41 -24.39 9.02
C GLY A 278 -22.87 -24.52 9.43
N LYS A 279 -23.71 -23.50 9.16
CA LYS A 279 -25.15 -23.56 9.44
C LYS A 279 -25.86 -24.69 8.70
N LYS A 280 -25.47 -25.00 7.45
CA LYS A 280 -26.05 -26.11 6.68
C LYS A 280 -25.57 -27.49 7.17
N LEU A 281 -24.38 -27.52 7.75
CA LEU A 281 -23.72 -28.73 8.23
C LEU A 281 -23.98 -29.00 9.72
N ASP A 282 -24.65 -28.06 10.40
CA ASP A 282 -24.84 -28.04 11.85
C ASP A 282 -23.49 -28.09 12.61
N ALA A 283 -22.50 -27.40 12.05
CA ALA A 283 -21.16 -27.31 12.64
C ALA A 283 -21.14 -26.24 13.74
N SER A 284 -20.57 -26.58 14.90
CA SER A 284 -20.29 -25.61 15.97
C SER A 284 -19.04 -24.81 15.60
N LEU A 285 -19.21 -23.52 15.31
CA LEU A 285 -18.16 -22.60 14.90
C LEU A 285 -17.99 -21.49 15.93
N GLN A 286 -16.78 -20.93 16.04
CA GLN A 286 -16.52 -19.74 16.84
C GLN A 286 -17.16 -18.51 16.18
N ASP A 287 -17.72 -17.60 16.98
CA ASP A 287 -18.24 -16.33 16.48
C ASP A 287 -17.10 -15.30 16.38
N LEU A 288 -16.77 -14.92 15.14
CA LEU A 288 -15.71 -13.95 14.83
C LEU A 288 -16.26 -12.57 14.44
N SER A 289 -17.58 -12.34 14.57
CA SER A 289 -18.27 -11.15 14.08
C SER A 289 -17.74 -9.84 14.69
N GLU A 290 -17.18 -9.90 15.90
CA GLU A 290 -16.58 -8.76 16.61
C GLU A 290 -15.12 -8.49 16.25
N ARG A 291 -14.43 -9.43 15.56
CA ARG A 291 -13.03 -9.24 15.16
C ARG A 291 -12.90 -8.01 14.26
N PRO A 292 -11.95 -7.08 14.50
CA PRO A 292 -11.91 -5.80 13.77
C PRO A 292 -11.91 -5.91 12.24
N LEU A 293 -11.23 -6.92 11.68
CA LEU A 293 -11.19 -7.17 10.23
C LEU A 293 -12.52 -7.71 9.67
N ILE A 294 -13.30 -8.43 10.50
CA ILE A 294 -14.60 -9.02 10.17
C ILE A 294 -15.78 -8.08 10.46
N SER A 295 -15.66 -7.24 11.48
CA SER A 295 -16.68 -6.27 11.92
C SER A 295 -16.63 -4.96 11.13
N GLY A 296 -15.47 -4.65 10.53
CA GLY A 296 -15.22 -3.38 9.84
C GLY A 296 -14.59 -2.33 10.76
N GLY A 297 -14.41 -2.66 12.04
CA GLY A 297 -13.77 -1.83 13.04
C GLY A 297 -12.27 -1.58 12.81
N PHE A 298 -11.60 -2.33 11.92
CA PHE A 298 -10.16 -2.19 11.69
C PHE A 298 -9.74 -0.76 11.30
N CYS A 299 -10.58 -0.01 10.57
CA CYS A 299 -10.31 1.39 10.26
C CYS A 299 -10.13 2.22 11.53
N ALA A 300 -10.96 1.98 12.54
CA ALA A 300 -10.94 2.68 13.82
C ALA A 300 -9.79 2.19 14.71
N THR A 301 -9.58 0.88 14.80
CA THR A 301 -8.65 0.28 15.76
C THR A 301 -7.20 0.27 15.29
N LEU A 302 -6.95 0.10 13.99
CA LEU A 302 -5.61 -0.06 13.44
C LEU A 302 -5.05 1.26 12.88
N CYS A 303 -5.90 2.06 12.24
CA CYS A 303 -5.48 3.25 11.50
C CYS A 303 -5.84 4.54 12.24
N HIS A 304 -7.14 4.82 12.39
CA HIS A 304 -7.62 6.13 12.86
C HIS A 304 -7.18 6.45 14.29
N SER A 305 -7.25 5.48 15.21
CA SER A 305 -6.78 5.60 16.59
C SER A 305 -5.31 6.03 16.65
N LYS A 306 -4.45 5.39 15.86
CA LYS A 306 -2.99 5.62 15.83
C LYS A 306 -2.62 6.94 15.17
N VAL A 307 -3.31 7.32 14.11
CA VAL A 307 -2.99 8.54 13.37
C VAL A 307 -3.71 9.79 13.89
N GLY A 308 -4.55 9.63 14.93
CA GLY A 308 -5.26 10.71 15.60
C GLY A 308 -6.43 11.27 14.78
N VAL A 309 -7.07 10.44 13.96
CA VAL A 309 -8.26 10.84 13.20
C VAL A 309 -9.46 10.87 14.14
N LYS A 310 -10.04 12.06 14.31
CA LYS A 310 -11.29 12.25 15.04
C LYS A 310 -12.46 12.12 14.07
N VAL A 311 -13.26 11.07 14.21
CA VAL A 311 -14.53 10.96 13.48
C VAL A 311 -15.54 11.87 14.20
N PRO A 312 -16.14 12.87 13.53
CA PRO A 312 -17.11 13.74 14.17
C PRO A 312 -18.33 12.92 14.62
N PRO A 313 -19.03 13.34 15.69
CA PRO A 313 -20.28 12.70 16.08
C PRO A 313 -21.28 12.86 14.92
N VAL A 314 -21.77 11.72 14.42
CA VAL A 314 -22.78 11.66 13.37
C VAL A 314 -24.11 11.27 14.00
N THR A 315 -25.18 11.87 13.52
CA THR A 315 -26.54 11.49 13.88
C THR A 315 -27.29 11.13 12.62
N VAL A 316 -27.89 9.95 12.61
CA VAL A 316 -28.71 9.46 11.50
C VAL A 316 -30.18 9.66 11.89
N ARG A 317 -31.03 10.07 10.95
CA ARG A 317 -32.48 10.16 11.20
C ARG A 317 -33.17 8.96 10.59
N HIS A 318 -34.03 8.31 11.36
CA HIS A 318 -34.90 7.24 10.88
C HIS A 318 -36.27 7.37 11.54
N GLN A 319 -37.34 7.39 10.73
CA GLN A 319 -38.73 7.52 11.19
C GLN A 319 -38.95 8.68 12.19
N GLY A 320 -38.37 9.85 11.90
CA GLY A 320 -38.48 11.03 12.75
C GLY A 320 -37.66 10.98 14.04
N LYS A 321 -37.01 9.86 14.38
CA LYS A 321 -36.10 9.73 15.52
C LYS A 321 -34.67 10.07 15.12
N SER A 322 -33.97 10.75 16.02
CA SER A 322 -32.56 11.09 15.88
C SER A 322 -31.73 10.00 16.57
N MET A 323 -30.90 9.30 15.81
CA MET A 323 -30.12 8.16 16.28
C MET A 323 -28.64 8.52 16.31
N PRO A 324 -28.03 8.63 17.51
CA PRO A 324 -26.59 8.86 17.63
C PRO A 324 -25.82 7.67 17.08
N HIS A 325 -24.92 7.90 16.12
CA HIS A 325 -24.11 6.84 15.52
C HIS A 325 -23.23 6.12 16.55
N LEU A 326 -22.72 6.85 17.55
CA LEU A 326 -21.83 6.30 18.57
C LEU A 326 -22.48 5.18 19.39
N GLU A 327 -23.75 5.34 19.78
CA GLU A 327 -24.49 4.32 20.54
C GLU A 327 -24.63 3.02 19.73
N HIS A 328 -24.87 3.14 18.42
CA HIS A 328 -25.00 1.98 17.54
C HIS A 328 -23.67 1.25 17.36
N THR A 329 -22.56 1.98 17.29
CA THR A 329 -21.22 1.37 17.16
C THR A 329 -20.75 0.62 18.41
N GLN A 330 -21.41 0.81 19.56
CA GLN A 330 -21.13 0.06 20.78
C GLN A 330 -21.87 -1.28 20.83
N LEU A 331 -22.94 -1.43 20.03
CA LEU A 331 -23.82 -2.60 20.05
C LEU A 331 -23.74 -3.44 18.78
N LEU A 332 -23.29 -2.85 17.68
CA LEU A 332 -23.32 -3.47 16.36
C LEU A 332 -21.99 -3.33 15.65
N SER A 333 -21.59 -4.40 14.95
CA SER A 333 -20.51 -4.33 13.97
C SER A 333 -20.80 -3.28 12.91
N CYS A 334 -19.75 -2.61 12.41
CA CYS A 334 -19.92 -1.56 11.42
C CYS A 334 -20.55 -2.11 10.13
N THR A 335 -20.33 -3.40 9.82
CA THR A 335 -20.95 -4.07 8.67
C THR A 335 -22.42 -4.39 8.79
N ALA A 336 -23.03 -4.24 9.96
CA ALA A 336 -24.49 -4.29 10.08
C ALA A 336 -25.13 -3.22 9.19
N CYS A 337 -24.54 -2.02 9.13
CA CYS A 337 -25.09 -0.86 8.45
C CYS A 337 -24.31 -0.44 7.19
N HIS A 338 -23.03 -0.82 7.09
CA HIS A 338 -22.14 -0.33 6.04
C HIS A 338 -21.55 -1.42 5.17
N ASP A 339 -21.32 -1.08 3.91
CA ASP A 339 -20.40 -1.78 3.03
C ASP A 339 -19.10 -1.00 2.92
N PHE A 340 -18.00 -1.72 3.17
CA PHE A 340 -16.65 -1.16 3.14
C PHE A 340 -15.99 -1.44 1.80
N GLY A 341 -15.70 -0.37 1.06
CA GLY A 341 -14.86 -0.42 -0.11
C GLY A 341 -13.42 -0.02 0.22
N ARG A 342 -12.86 0.85 -0.62
CA ARG A 342 -11.55 1.48 -0.39
C ARG A 342 -11.61 2.56 0.70
N HIS A 343 -10.45 3.09 1.11
CA HIS A 343 -10.36 4.20 2.06
C HIS A 343 -11.31 5.37 1.71
N LYS A 344 -12.01 5.91 2.72
CA LYS A 344 -13.09 6.92 2.58
C LYS A 344 -14.28 6.51 1.69
N SER A 345 -14.44 5.22 1.40
CA SER A 345 -15.60 4.66 0.67
C SER A 345 -16.39 3.75 1.60
N VAL A 346 -17.19 4.37 2.47
CA VAL A 346 -18.10 3.66 3.38
C VAL A 346 -19.52 3.92 2.88
N LYS A 347 -20.16 2.91 2.27
CA LYS A 347 -21.51 3.03 1.73
C LYS A 347 -22.50 2.59 2.80
N PHE A 348 -23.53 3.38 3.04
CA PHE A 348 -24.65 2.96 3.88
C PHE A 348 -25.57 2.04 3.09
N LYS A 349 -25.99 0.92 3.69
CA LYS A 349 -26.87 -0.08 3.07
C LYS A 349 -28.31 0.39 2.89
N GLY A 350 -28.65 1.54 3.47
CA GLY A 350 -29.97 2.16 3.39
C GLY A 350 -30.87 1.81 4.57
N ASP A 351 -31.96 2.56 4.71
CA ASP A 351 -32.85 2.55 5.88
C ASP A 351 -33.51 1.20 6.19
N ALA A 352 -33.51 0.25 5.25
CA ALA A 352 -34.03 -1.08 5.47
C ALA A 352 -33.29 -1.81 6.61
N VAL A 353 -32.00 -1.53 6.82
CA VAL A 353 -31.21 -2.13 7.91
C VAL A 353 -31.65 -1.66 9.30
N CYS A 354 -32.33 -0.51 9.40
CA CYS A 354 -32.84 -0.03 10.68
C CYS A 354 -34.09 -0.83 11.11
N ARG A 355 -34.85 -1.38 10.15
CA ARG A 355 -36.12 -2.07 10.42
C ARG A 355 -35.97 -3.39 11.15
N THR A 356 -34.77 -3.98 11.17
CA THR A 356 -34.49 -5.20 11.92
C THR A 356 -34.55 -5.00 13.44
N CYS A 357 -34.29 -3.77 13.91
CA CYS A 357 -34.30 -3.43 15.34
C CYS A 357 -35.31 -2.31 15.68
N HIS A 358 -35.74 -1.53 14.69
CA HIS A 358 -36.70 -0.44 14.84
C HIS A 358 -37.91 -0.67 13.94
N ALA A 359 -38.93 -1.33 14.50
CA ALA A 359 -40.21 -1.51 13.84
C ALA A 359 -40.88 -0.15 13.50
N PRO A 360 -41.74 -0.10 12.47
CA PRO A 360 -42.40 1.12 11.98
C PRO A 360 -43.11 1.99 13.02
#